data_AF-A0A931C623-F1
#
_entry.id   AF-A0A931C623-F1
#
_cell.length_a   1.000
_cell.length_b   1.000
_cell.length_c   1.000
_cell.angle_alpha   90.00
_cell.angle_beta   90.00
_cell.angle_gamma   90.00
#
_symmetry.space_group_name_H-M   'P 1'
#
loop_
_entity.id
_entity.type
_entity.pdbx_description
1 polymer ?
#
loop_
_entity_poly.entity_id
_entity_poly.type
_entity_poly.pdbx_seq_one_letter_code
_entity_poly.pdbx_strand_id
1 'polypeptide(L)' 'MDDSLQAYTDGHADGAAGRRDAQRADHPDTGSDYRVGVVDGSVAAFQAELIAEVRRLLGEPH' A
#
# COMPACT_ATOMS: atom_id res chain seq x y z
N MET A 1 16.75 -2.52 11.09
CA MET A 1 16.00 -1.63 10.19
C MET A 1 15.48 -0.48 11.03
N ASP A 2 15.38 0.72 10.45
CA ASP A 2 14.75 1.86 11.11
C ASP A 2 13.26 1.55 11.34
N ASP A 3 12.76 1.76 12.55
CA ASP A 3 11.37 1.44 12.94
C ASP A 3 10.35 2.22 12.09
N SER A 4 10.72 3.42 11.62
CA SER A 4 9.92 4.22 10.70
C SER A 4 9.78 3.56 9.32
N LEU A 5 10.90 3.05 8.77
CA LEU A 5 10.92 2.37 7.48
C LEU A 5 10.13 1.04 7.52
N GLN A 6 10.23 0.32 8.65
CA GLN A 6 9.44 -0.90 8.82
C GLN A 6 7.93 -0.58 8.91
N ALA A 7 7.55 0.44 9.67
CA ALA A 7 6.15 0.86 9.78
C ALA A 7 5.57 1.30 8.44
N TYR A 8 6.32 2.07 7.64
CA TYR A 8 5.96 2.40 6.26
C TYR A 8 5.76 1.13 5.41
N THR A 9 6.69 0.18 5.49
CA THR A 9 6.64 -1.05 4.69
C THR A 9 5.42 -1.91 5.06
N ASP A 10 5.13 -2.04 6.35
CA ASP A 10 3.94 -2.75 6.85
C ASP A 10 2.66 -2.06 6.38
N GLY A 11 2.62 -0.72 6.47
CA GLY A 11 1.52 0.08 5.96
C GLY A 11 1.31 -0.12 4.46
N HIS A 12 2.37 -0.09 3.68
CA HIS A 12 2.32 -0.31 2.24
C HIS A 12 1.76 -1.68 1.88
N ALA A 13 2.16 -2.73 2.62
CA ALA A 13 1.63 -4.07 2.42
C ALA A 13 0.13 -4.16 2.75
N ASP A 14 -0.30 -3.53 3.85
CA ASP A 14 -1.72 -3.50 4.24
C ASP A 14 -2.58 -2.69 3.27
N GLY A 15 -2.09 -1.52 2.83
CA GLY A 15 -2.74 -0.68 1.84
C GLY A 15 -2.94 -1.40 0.50
N ALA A 16 -1.90 -2.08 0.02
CA ALA A 16 -1.99 -2.90 -1.19
C ALA A 16 -3.00 -4.04 -1.07
N ALA A 17 -3.25 -4.53 0.15
CA ALA A 17 -4.25 -5.55 0.43
C ALA A 17 -5.65 -4.97 0.76
N GLY A 18 -5.85 -3.66 0.67
CA GLY A 18 -7.11 -2.99 1.02
C GLY A 18 -7.46 -3.06 2.50
N ARG A 19 -6.46 -3.24 3.37
CA ARG A 19 -6.61 -3.32 4.83
C ARG A 19 -5.97 -2.12 5.50
N ARG A 20 -6.39 -1.86 6.73
CA ARG A 20 -5.77 -0.88 7.62
C ARG A 20 -5.87 -1.39 9.06
N ASP A 21 -4.72 -1.52 9.72
CA ASP A 21 -4.62 -1.84 11.14
C ASP A 21 -4.72 -0.54 11.96
N ALA A 22 -5.77 -0.44 12.77
CA ALA A 22 -6.02 0.75 13.60
C ALA A 22 -4.95 0.91 14.70
N GLN A 23 -4.49 -0.18 15.31
CA GLN A 23 -3.50 -0.13 16.38
C GLN A 23 -2.15 0.37 15.87
N ARG A 24 -1.74 -0.07 14.67
CA ARG A 24 -0.52 0.42 14.01
C ARG A 24 -0.66 1.88 13.56
N ALA A 25 -1.82 2.26 13.03
CA ALA A 25 -2.08 3.63 12.60
C ALA A 25 -2.07 4.65 13.74
N ASP A 26 -2.48 4.24 14.93
CA ASP A 26 -2.54 5.09 16.12
C ASP A 26 -1.26 5.02 16.98
N HIS A 27 -0.22 4.30 16.53
CA HIS A 27 1.07 4.24 17.24
C HIS A 27 1.71 5.65 17.29
N PRO A 28 2.11 6.14 18.47
CA PRO A 28 2.56 7.53 18.64
C PRO A 28 3.82 7.86 17.83
N ASP A 29 4.74 6.91 17.71
CA ASP A 29 6.06 7.18 17.11
C ASP A 29 6.15 6.80 15.63
N THR A 30 5.29 5.90 15.15
CA THR A 30 5.42 5.28 13.80
C THR A 30 4.10 5.26 13.03
N GLY A 31 3.00 5.70 13.66
CA GLY A 31 1.68 5.71 13.03
C GLY A 31 1.58 6.68 11.86
N SER A 32 2.42 7.72 11.80
CA SER A 32 2.56 8.56 10.60
C SER A 32 3.08 7.78 9.41
N ASP A 33 4.20 7.07 9.59
CA ASP A 33 4.87 6.33 8.52
C ASP A 33 3.99 5.17 8.03
N TYR A 34 3.35 4.45 8.96
CA TYR A 34 2.38 3.42 8.63
C TYR A 34 1.21 3.97 7.79
N ARG A 35 0.61 5.11 8.18
CA ARG A 35 -0.51 5.69 7.43
C ARG A 35 -0.13 6.15 6.03
N VAL A 36 1.08 6.71 5.86
CA VAL A 36 1.62 7.04 4.54
C VAL A 36 1.76 5.78 3.70
N GLY A 37 2.38 4.74 4.27
CA GLY A 37 2.48 3.43 3.62
C GLY A 37 1.13 2.91 3.15
N VAL A 38 0.09 2.92 4.00
CA VAL A 38 -1.26 2.43 3.63
C VAL A 38 -1.83 3.17 2.41
N VAL A 39 -1.67 4.50 2.35
CA VAL A 39 -2.15 5.29 1.21
C VAL A 39 -1.37 4.93 -0.05
N ASP A 40 -0.04 4.90 0.02
CA ASP A 40 0.82 4.61 -1.12
C ASP A 40 0.60 3.18 -1.65
N GLY A 41 0.47 2.20 -0.75
CA GLY A 41 0.14 0.82 -1.09
C GLY A 41 -1.22 0.70 -1.79
N SER A 42 -2.22 1.45 -1.32
CA SER A 42 -3.56 1.48 -1.94
C SER A 42 -3.50 2.06 -3.37
N VAL A 43 -2.72 3.12 -3.56
CA VAL A 43 -2.49 3.74 -4.88
C VAL A 43 -1.73 2.78 -5.80
N ALA A 44 -0.69 2.10 -5.29
CA ALA A 44 0.08 1.13 -6.06
C ALA A 44 -0.77 -0.05 -6.52
N ALA A 45 -1.63 -0.59 -5.64
CA ALA A 45 -2.59 -1.64 -6.02
C ALA A 45 -3.56 -1.16 -7.10
N PHE A 46 -4.14 0.05 -6.95
CA PHE A 46 -5.00 0.62 -7.97
C PHE A 46 -4.29 0.79 -9.33
N GLN A 47 -3.05 1.29 -9.32
CA GLN A 47 -2.25 1.47 -10.54
C GLN A 47 -1.95 0.14 -11.22
N ALA A 48 -1.63 -0.90 -10.45
CA ALA A 48 -1.40 -2.24 -10.99
C ALA A 48 -2.64 -2.81 -11.68
N GLU A 49 -3.82 -2.71 -11.04
CA GLU A 49 -5.08 -3.16 -11.62
C GLU A 49 -5.48 -2.34 -12.86
N LEU A 50 -5.27 -1.01 -12.83
CA LEU A 50 -5.52 -0.15 -13.99
C LEU A 50 -4.65 -0.55 -15.19
N ILE A 51 -3.35 -0.79 -14.97
CA ILE A 51 -2.45 -1.22 -16.04
C ILE A 51 -2.85 -2.60 -16.56
N ALA A 52 -3.19 -3.54 -15.68
CA ALA A 52 -3.66 -4.86 -16.07
C ALA A 52 -4.91 -4.78 -16.95
N GLU A 53 -5.86 -3.92 -16.59
CA GLU A 53 -7.09 -3.71 -17.36
C GLU A 53 -6.81 -3.04 -18.72
N VAL A 54 -5.91 -2.05 -18.77
CA VAL A 54 -5.50 -1.43 -20.05
C VAL A 54 -4.85 -2.46 -20.97
N ARG A 55 -3.94 -3.29 -20.45
CA ARG A 55 -3.31 -4.37 -21.23
C ARG A 55 -4.34 -5.37 -21.76
N ARG A 56 -5.31 -5.74 -20.93
CA ARG A 56 -6.42 -6.61 -21.32
C ARG A 56 -7.22 -6.01 -22.48
N LEU A 57 -7.52 -4.71 -22.44
CA LEU A 57 -8.24 -4.00 -23.51
C LEU A 57 -7.43 -3.89 -24.80
N LEU A 58 -6.10 -3.85 -24.72
CA LEU A 58 -5.19 -3.87 -25.87
C LEU A 58 -4.96 -5.29 -26.43
N GLY A 59 -5.44 -6.34 -25.75
CA GLY A 59 -5.26 -7.73 -26.16
C GLY A 59 -3.87 -8.30 -25.87
N GLU A 60 -3.12 -7.69 -24.95
CA GLU A 60 -1.82 -8.21 -24.51
C GLU A 60 -2.01 -9.40 -23.52
N PRO A 61 -1.31 -10.53 -23.71
CA PRO A 61 -1.37 -11.66 -22.78
C PRO A 61 -0.68 -11.35 -21.44
N HIS A 62 -1.20 -11.92 -20.36
CA HIS A 62 -0.71 -11.78 -18.97
C HIS A 62 0.72 -12.29 -18.76
#